data_AF-A0A838NG41-F1
#
_entry.id   AF-A0A838NG41-F1
#
_cell.length_a   1.000
_cell.length_b   1.000
_cell.length_c   1.000
_cell.angle_alpha   90.00
_cell.angle_beta   90.00
_cell.angle_gamma   90.00
#
_symmetry.space_group_name_H-M   'P 1'
#
loop_
_entity.id
_entity.type
_entity.pdbx_description
1 polymer ?
#
loop_
_entity_poly.entity_id
_entity_poly.type
_entity_poly.pdbx_seq_one_letter_code
_entity_poly.pdbx_strand_id
1 'polypeptide(L)'
;AYEALLPQRLDLLVLGLGDDGHTASLFPEAAPLAETRRRVLAVRAPRPPVDRLTITPPVIRVARRTIGLVAGANKAAALSRVIDGPYAPVRTPGQLARSGLWIADRAAAARLEVRR
;
A
#
# COMPACT_ATOMS: atom_id res chain seq x y z
N ALA A 1 -5.40 4.89 -21.46
CA ALA A 1 -4.17 5.63 -21.75
C ALA A 1 -3.02 5.20 -20.83
N TYR A 2 -3.03 5.47 -19.51
CA TYR A 2 -1.90 5.09 -18.63
C TYR A 2 -1.76 3.58 -18.36
N GLU A 3 -2.87 2.87 -18.18
CA GLU A 3 -2.89 1.42 -17.95
C GLU A 3 -2.19 0.60 -19.04
N ALA A 4 -2.26 1.05 -20.30
CA ALA A 4 -1.62 0.41 -21.44
C ALA A 4 -0.08 0.54 -21.43
N LEU A 5 0.47 1.49 -20.65
CA LEU A 5 1.91 1.68 -20.50
C LEU A 5 2.52 0.76 -19.46
N LEU A 6 1.71 0.13 -18.60
CA LEU A 6 2.21 -0.76 -17.57
C LEU A 6 2.56 -2.13 -18.19
N PRO A 7 3.78 -2.66 -17.96
CA PRO A 7 4.11 -4.03 -18.36
C PRO A 7 3.16 -5.00 -17.65
N GLN A 8 2.91 -6.18 -18.19
CA GLN A 8 1.99 -7.17 -17.59
C GLN A 8 2.29 -7.39 -16.08
N ARG A 9 3.57 -7.37 -15.72
CA ARG A 9 4.08 -7.48 -14.36
C ARG A 9 5.22 -6.50 -14.16
N LEU A 10 5.18 -5.72 -13.06
CA LEU A 10 6.31 -4.87 -12.65
C LEU A 10 7.39 -5.72 -11.99
N ASP A 11 8.65 -5.51 -12.34
CA ASP A 11 9.81 -6.15 -11.68
C ASP A 11 9.96 -5.68 -10.24
N LEU A 12 9.90 -4.37 -10.05
CA LEU A 12 10.01 -3.72 -8.75
C LEU A 12 8.90 -2.69 -8.59
N LEU A 13 8.16 -2.78 -7.49
CA LEU A 13 7.13 -1.82 -7.12
C LEU A 13 7.48 -1.22 -5.76
N VAL A 14 7.84 0.07 -5.76
CA VAL A 14 8.12 0.83 -4.55
C VAL A 14 6.85 1.55 -4.09
N LEU A 15 6.51 1.39 -2.82
CA LEU A 15 5.28 1.91 -2.23
C LEU A 15 5.59 2.68 -0.95
N GLY A 16 4.79 3.72 -0.70
CA GLY A 16 4.72 4.39 0.59
C GLY A 16 3.56 3.86 1.45
N LEU A 17 3.50 4.34 2.69
CA LEU A 17 2.45 4.00 3.64
C LEU A 17 1.84 5.27 4.27
N GLY A 18 0.51 5.37 4.22
CA GLY A 18 -0.28 6.35 4.97
C GLY A 18 -0.30 6.03 6.46
N ASP A 19 -0.52 7.03 7.31
CA ASP A 19 -0.80 6.84 8.75
C ASP A 19 -2.13 6.09 9.02
N ASP A 20 -3.08 6.21 8.11
CA ASP A 20 -4.30 5.40 8.02
C ASP A 20 -4.05 3.96 7.49
N GLY A 21 -2.87 3.69 6.94
CA GLY A 21 -2.51 2.41 6.33
C GLY A 21 -2.76 2.31 4.82
N HIS A 22 -3.15 3.41 4.15
CA HIS A 22 -3.27 3.43 2.69
C HIS A 22 -1.91 3.21 2.01
N THR A 23 -1.94 2.70 0.79
CA THR A 23 -0.78 2.67 -0.11
C THR A 23 -1.23 2.98 -1.52
N ALA A 24 -0.32 3.42 -2.38
CA ALA A 24 -0.69 4.11 -3.63
C ALA A 24 -1.75 5.18 -3.33
N SER A 25 -2.92 5.15 -3.98
CA SER A 25 -4.10 5.88 -3.52
C SER A 25 -5.29 4.95 -3.23
N LEU A 26 -4.98 3.78 -2.66
CA LEU A 26 -5.95 2.82 -2.15
C LEU A 26 -6.15 3.09 -0.66
N PHE A 27 -7.21 3.82 -0.32
CA PHE A 27 -7.55 4.22 1.05
C PHE A 27 -8.40 3.16 1.74
N PRO A 28 -8.33 3.03 3.09
CA PRO A 28 -9.18 2.13 3.84
C PRO A 28 -10.66 2.27 3.48
N GLU A 29 -11.37 1.14 3.35
CA GLU A 29 -12.81 1.04 3.02
C GLU A 29 -13.22 1.65 1.67
N ALA A 30 -12.28 2.08 0.82
CA ALA A 30 -12.60 2.68 -0.46
C ALA A 30 -12.91 1.61 -1.54
N ALA A 31 -13.92 1.88 -2.38
CA ALA A 31 -14.35 1.00 -3.48
C ALA A 31 -13.22 0.45 -4.39
N PRO A 32 -12.15 1.21 -4.72
CA PRO A 32 -11.03 0.70 -5.52
C PRO A 32 -10.30 -0.53 -4.96
N LEU A 33 -10.45 -0.83 -3.66
CA LEU A 33 -9.87 -2.03 -3.04
C LEU A 33 -10.54 -3.33 -3.50
N ALA A 34 -11.77 -3.26 -4.01
CA ALA A 34 -12.51 -4.40 -4.54
C ALA A 34 -12.27 -4.63 -6.05
N GLU A 35 -11.47 -3.79 -6.71
CA GLU A 35 -11.18 -3.95 -8.14
C GLU A 35 -10.36 -5.23 -8.40
N THR A 36 -10.77 -6.01 -9.40
CA THR A 36 -10.17 -7.31 -9.73
C THR A 36 -9.67 -7.42 -11.17
N ARG A 37 -10.04 -6.48 -12.04
CA ARG A 37 -9.75 -6.52 -13.48
C ARG A 37 -8.94 -5.32 -13.92
N ARG A 38 -9.43 -4.11 -13.66
CA ARG A 38 -8.75 -2.87 -14.07
C ARG A 38 -7.48 -2.70 -13.29
N ARG A 39 -6.41 -2.29 -13.95
CA ARG A 39 -5.07 -2.12 -13.36
C ARG A 39 -4.83 -0.71 -12.87
N VAL A 40 -5.56 0.27 -13.41
CA VAL A 40 -5.48 1.69 -13.04
C VAL A 40 -6.89 2.29 -12.94
N LEU A 41 -7.12 3.08 -11.91
CA LEU A 41 -8.37 3.80 -11.69
C LEU A 41 -8.11 5.28 -11.39
N ALA A 42 -9.04 6.14 -11.78
CA ALA A 42 -9.16 7.48 -11.23
C ALA A 42 -9.93 7.40 -9.91
N VAL A 43 -9.41 8.06 -8.86
CA VAL A 43 -9.98 8.05 -7.52
C VAL A 43 -9.90 9.45 -6.93
N ARG A 44 -10.83 9.79 -6.03
CA ARG A 44 -10.77 11.02 -5.23
C ARG A 44 -10.18 10.66 -3.87
N ALA A 45 -9.05 11.26 -3.51
CA ALA A 45 -8.51 11.12 -2.16
C ALA A 45 -9.50 11.73 -1.15
N PRO A 46 -9.66 11.17 0.06
CA PRO A 46 -10.61 11.70 1.03
C PRO A 46 -10.13 13.02 1.64
N ARG A 47 -8.81 13.17 1.89
CA ARG A 47 -8.22 14.33 2.57
C ARG A 47 -6.77 14.60 2.12
N PRO A 48 -6.46 15.78 1.55
CA PRO A 48 -7.42 16.72 0.94
C PRO A 48 -8.14 16.06 -0.26
N PRO A 49 -9.35 16.52 -0.62
CA PRO A 49 -10.06 16.02 -1.79
C PRO A 49 -9.30 16.45 -3.04
N VAL A 50 -8.55 15.51 -3.62
CA VAL A 50 -7.80 15.71 -4.87
C VAL A 50 -7.97 14.48 -5.75
N ASP A 51 -8.06 14.70 -7.05
CA ASP A 51 -8.13 13.60 -8.02
C ASP A 51 -6.76 12.97 -8.17
N ARG A 52 -6.73 11.65 -8.17
CA ARG A 52 -5.52 10.85 -8.32
C ARG A 52 -5.76 9.73 -9.32
N LEU A 53 -4.71 9.32 -10.00
CA LEU A 53 -4.64 8.01 -10.63
C LEU A 53 -3.97 7.04 -9.67
N THR A 54 -4.50 5.83 -9.55
CA THR A 54 -3.92 4.78 -8.71
C THR A 54 -3.81 3.48 -9.46
N ILE A 55 -2.72 2.75 -9.21
CA ILE A 55 -2.69 1.32 -9.46
C ILE A 55 -3.65 0.61 -8.49
N THR A 56 -4.15 -0.54 -8.91
CA THR A 56 -5.17 -1.32 -8.20
C THR A 56 -4.57 -2.58 -7.56
N PRO A 57 -5.32 -3.30 -6.71
CA PRO A 57 -4.82 -4.53 -6.08
C PRO A 57 -4.26 -5.58 -7.05
N PRO A 58 -4.83 -5.81 -8.25
CA PRO A 58 -4.22 -6.69 -9.26
C PRO A 58 -2.77 -6.36 -9.58
N VAL A 59 -2.41 -5.07 -9.71
CA VAL A 59 -1.03 -4.66 -10.03
C VAL A 59 -0.07 -4.96 -8.87
N ILE A 60 -0.49 -4.66 -7.64
CA ILE A 60 0.34 -4.86 -6.45
C ILE A 60 0.57 -6.36 -6.22
N ARG A 61 -0.48 -7.17 -6.30
CA ARG A 61 -0.44 -8.63 -6.03
C ARG A 61 0.44 -9.38 -7.01
N VAL A 62 0.50 -8.94 -8.27
CA VAL A 62 1.28 -9.65 -9.29
C VAL A 62 2.71 -9.14 -9.42
N ALA A 63 3.13 -8.03 -8.79
CA ALA A 63 4.51 -7.52 -8.92
C ALA A 63 5.58 -8.60 -8.60
N ARG A 64 6.77 -8.55 -9.23
CA ARG A 64 7.87 -9.50 -8.92
C ARG A 64 8.42 -9.26 -7.52
N ARG A 65 8.63 -8.01 -7.15
CA ARG A 65 9.05 -7.58 -5.81
C ARG A 65 8.32 -6.30 -5.44
N THR A 66 7.96 -6.19 -4.16
CA THR A 66 7.46 -4.96 -3.56
C THR A 66 8.43 -4.47 -2.49
N ILE A 67 8.63 -3.16 -2.43
CA ILE A 67 9.36 -2.49 -1.36
C ILE A 67 8.45 -1.45 -0.72
N GLY A 68 8.21 -1.58 0.58
CA GLY A 68 7.59 -0.52 1.39
C GLY A 68 8.66 0.38 2.00
N LEU A 69 8.65 1.67 1.66
CA LEU A 69 9.53 2.69 2.25
C LEU A 69 8.73 3.53 3.24
N VAL A 70 9.12 3.51 4.52
CA VAL A 70 8.34 4.13 5.61
C VAL A 70 9.25 4.88 6.58
N ALA A 71 8.95 6.15 6.85
CA ALA A 71 9.72 6.96 7.78
C ALA A 71 8.80 7.83 8.64
N GLY A 72 9.24 8.09 9.87
CA GLY A 72 8.55 8.95 10.82
C GLY A 72 7.62 8.22 11.80
N ALA A 73 7.56 8.74 13.03
CA ALA A 73 6.81 8.15 14.14
C ALA A 73 5.30 8.06 13.88
N ASN A 74 4.73 8.97 13.08
CA ASN A 74 3.31 8.94 12.69
C ASN A 74 2.94 7.69 11.87
N LYS A 75 3.92 6.96 11.32
CA LYS A 75 3.69 5.73 10.58
C LYS A 75 3.69 4.47 11.43
N ALA A 76 4.17 4.53 12.67
CA ALA A 76 4.42 3.33 13.48
C ALA A 76 3.17 2.47 13.69
N ALA A 77 2.03 3.11 13.94
CA ALA A 77 0.76 2.40 14.11
C ALA A 77 0.31 1.70 12.81
N ALA A 78 0.45 2.38 11.67
CA ALA A 78 0.09 1.81 10.36
C ALA A 78 1.01 0.65 9.99
N LEU A 79 2.32 0.81 10.18
CA LEU A 79 3.29 -0.23 9.86
C LEU A 79 3.08 -1.48 10.71
N SER A 80 2.81 -1.32 12.00
CA SER A 80 2.43 -2.42 12.90
C SER A 80 1.17 -3.16 12.40
N ARG A 81 0.11 -2.44 11.98
CA ARG A 81 -1.07 -3.07 11.35
C ARG A 81 -0.73 -3.85 10.09
N VAL A 82 0.21 -3.35 9.28
CA VAL A 82 0.66 -4.04 8.06
C VAL A 82 1.40 -5.33 8.39
N ILE A 83 2.39 -5.27 9.27
CA ILE A 83 3.36 -6.36 9.49
C ILE A 83 2.88 -7.39 10.49
N ASP A 84 2.26 -6.95 11.59
CA ASP A 84 1.89 -7.83 12.72
C ASP A 84 0.37 -8.03 12.83
N GLY A 85 -0.42 -7.10 12.29
CA GLY A 85 -1.88 -7.17 12.33
C GLY A 85 -2.48 -8.36 11.55
N PRO A 86 -3.75 -8.72 11.84
CA PRO A 86 -4.50 -9.70 11.06
C PRO A 86 -4.65 -9.21 9.62
N TYR A 87 -4.66 -10.14 8.65
CA TYR A 87 -4.79 -9.79 7.24
C TYR A 87 -6.21 -9.28 6.94
N ALA A 88 -6.32 -7.97 6.73
CA ALA A 88 -7.54 -7.23 6.44
C ALA A 88 -7.20 -6.04 5.50
N PRO A 89 -6.83 -6.29 4.23
CA PRO A 89 -6.38 -5.24 3.30
C PRO A 89 -7.45 -4.19 2.98
N VAL A 90 -8.73 -4.49 3.23
CA VAL A 90 -9.80 -3.49 3.12
C VAL A 90 -9.62 -2.37 4.16
N ARG A 91 -9.20 -2.73 5.38
CA ARG A 91 -8.90 -1.80 6.47
C ARG A 91 -7.48 -1.27 6.44
N THR A 92 -6.52 -2.08 5.99
CA THR A 92 -5.09 -1.72 5.92
C THR A 92 -4.52 -2.04 4.54
N PRO A 93 -4.74 -1.19 3.53
CA PRO A 93 -4.34 -1.44 2.14
C PRO A 93 -2.85 -1.74 1.93
N GLY A 94 -1.96 -1.20 2.77
CA GLY A 94 -0.53 -1.54 2.76
C GLY A 94 -0.25 -3.05 2.87
N GLN A 95 -1.17 -3.84 3.44
CA GLN A 95 -1.04 -5.30 3.52
C GLN A 95 -1.07 -6.00 2.16
N LEU A 96 -1.55 -5.35 1.10
CA LEU A 96 -1.43 -5.87 -0.28
C LEU A 96 0.02 -6.13 -0.68
N ALA A 97 0.98 -5.45 -0.04
CA ALA A 97 2.42 -5.63 -0.23
C ALA A 97 3.13 -6.20 1.03
N ARG A 98 2.39 -6.81 1.97
CA ARG A 98 2.93 -7.28 3.27
C ARG A 98 4.12 -8.23 3.11
N SER A 99 4.10 -9.12 2.13
CA SER A 99 5.17 -10.10 1.86
C SER A 99 6.42 -9.50 1.20
N GLY A 100 6.39 -8.21 0.87
CA GLY A 100 7.53 -7.48 0.32
C GLY A 100 8.62 -7.16 1.34
N LEU A 101 9.68 -6.55 0.86
CA LEU A 101 10.70 -5.94 1.72
C LEU A 101 10.14 -4.64 2.31
N TRP A 102 10.25 -4.46 3.62
CA TRP A 102 9.92 -3.20 4.27
C TRP A 102 11.18 -2.57 4.84
N ILE A 103 11.44 -1.33 4.42
CA ILE A 103 12.55 -0.51 4.93
C ILE A 103 11.91 0.61 5.73
N ALA A 104 12.21 0.63 7.02
CA ALA A 104 11.67 1.58 7.96
C ALA A 104 12.77 2.24 8.79
N ASP A 105 12.61 3.53 9.10
CA ASP A 105 13.43 4.15 10.14
C ASP A 105 13.02 3.63 11.54
N ARG A 106 13.85 3.92 12.55
CA ARG A 106 13.60 3.47 13.92
C ARG A 106 12.26 3.97 14.46
N ALA A 107 11.85 5.19 14.09
CA ALA A 107 10.63 5.81 14.57
C ALA A 107 9.38 5.11 14.01
N ALA A 108 9.37 4.78 12.71
CA ALA A 108 8.30 4.02 12.07
C ALA A 108 8.27 2.56 12.52
N ALA A 109 9.42 1.96 12.88
CA ALA A 109 9.50 0.59 13.38
C ALA A 109 9.14 0.44 14.87
N ALA A 110 8.89 1.54 15.60
CA ALA A 110 8.79 1.55 17.06
C ALA A 110 7.65 0.70 17.67
N ARG A 111 6.70 0.22 16.86
CA ARG A 111 5.55 -0.61 17.29
C ARG A 111 5.53 -2.00 16.67
N LEU A 112 6.62 -2.43 16.03
CA LEU A 112 6.73 -3.78 15.50
C LEU A 112 7.04 -4.77 16.61
N GLU A 113 6.45 -5.96 16.52
CA GLU A 113 6.81 -7.07 17.39
C GLU A 113 8.23 -7.54 17.06
N VAL A 114 9.08 -7.63 18.08
CA VAL A 114 10.41 -8.22 17.91
C VAL A 114 10.22 -9.73 17.82
N ARG A 115 10.20 -10.25 16.60
CA ARG A 115 10.25 -11.70 16.38
C ARG A 115 11.67 -12.16 16.68
N ARG A 116 11.83 -12.90 17.79
CA ARG A 116 13.05 -13.64 18.12
C ARG A 116 13.13 -14.91 17.31
#